data_AF-S8A6Z1-F1
#
_entry.id   AF-S8A6Z1-F1
#
_cell.length_a   1.000
_cell.length_b   1.000
_cell.length_c   1.000
_cell.angle_alpha   90.00
_cell.angle_beta   90.00
_cell.angle_gamma   90.00
#
_symmetry.space_group_name_H-M   'P 1'
#
loop_
_entity.id
_entity.type
_entity.pdbx_description
1 polymer ?
#
loop_
_entity_poly.entity_id
_entity_poly.type
_entity_poly.pdbx_seq_one_letter_code
_entity_poly.pdbx_strand_id
1 'polypeptide(L)'
;MDPGSWSDQGATGVSSKAGSAYNAIDSNIVKVGSDFYMNFGSFWGDIYQVKMQSSLLKNSGSSYQIAWTSFGNGAMEGSFMYYRSGYYYLFTSWGNCCQLVPRPAAGTEYHMRVCRSTSATGGFVDKSGVDCKKSGGTIVLASHDYVYAPGHGGVIDVPNVGSVLYYHYVNNNQGTNQAATYFGWNVIGWSGGWPSV
;
A
#
# COMPACT_ATOMS: atom_id res chain seq x y z
N MET A 1 7.62 23.42 5.53
CA MET A 1 8.48 22.71 6.50
C MET A 1 9.89 22.84 5.98
N ASP A 2 10.80 23.32 6.82
CA ASP A 2 12.15 23.66 6.37
C ASP A 2 13.09 22.45 6.49
N PRO A 3 14.04 22.28 5.55
CA PRO A 3 15.06 21.25 5.69
C PRO A 3 15.78 21.36 7.04
N GLY A 4 15.97 20.22 7.71
CA GLY A 4 16.66 20.16 9.00
C GLY A 4 15.82 20.51 10.23
N SER A 5 14.55 20.89 10.08
CA SER A 5 13.68 21.22 11.23
C SER A 5 13.02 20.01 11.89
N TRP A 6 13.44 18.78 11.55
CA TRP A 6 12.80 17.54 12.01
C TRP A 6 13.37 17.09 13.35
N SER A 7 12.48 16.77 14.30
CA SER A 7 12.85 16.14 15.57
C SER A 7 12.34 14.70 15.59
N ASP A 8 13.23 13.76 15.86
CA ASP A 8 12.83 12.38 16.18
C ASP A 8 11.93 12.37 17.42
N GLN A 9 10.89 11.55 17.37
CA GLN A 9 9.92 11.36 18.46
C GLN A 9 10.01 9.94 19.06
N GLY A 10 10.94 9.13 18.58
CA GLY A 10 11.13 7.74 18.99
C GLY A 10 10.10 6.79 18.38
N ALA A 11 10.14 5.54 18.83
CA ALA A 11 9.32 4.46 18.26
C ALA A 11 7.82 4.65 18.49
N THR A 12 7.00 4.28 17.50
CA THR A 12 5.53 4.31 17.59
C THR A 12 4.94 3.25 18.53
N GLY A 13 5.76 2.32 19.03
CA GLY A 13 5.31 1.15 19.80
C GLY A 13 4.90 -0.05 18.94
N VAL A 14 4.77 0.13 17.62
CA VAL A 14 4.68 -0.98 16.66
C VAL A 14 6.09 -1.50 16.39
N SER A 15 6.33 -2.78 16.66
CA SER A 15 7.61 -3.42 16.39
C SER A 15 7.43 -4.90 16.05
N SER A 16 8.37 -5.45 15.29
CA SER A 16 8.44 -6.87 14.94
C SER A 16 9.81 -7.44 15.27
N LYS A 17 9.86 -8.76 15.45
CA LYS A 17 11.10 -9.53 15.62
C LYS A 17 10.94 -10.88 14.92
N ALA A 18 12.00 -11.68 14.86
CA ALA A 18 11.89 -13.05 14.35
C ALA A 18 10.76 -13.81 15.08
N GLY A 19 9.86 -14.42 14.30
CA GLY A 19 8.67 -15.12 14.80
C GLY A 19 7.43 -14.24 15.03
N SER A 20 7.51 -12.93 14.82
CA SER A 20 6.31 -12.06 14.76
C SER A 20 5.40 -12.44 13.59
N ALA A 21 4.10 -12.19 13.73
CA ALA A 21 3.12 -12.43 12.68
C ALA A 21 3.17 -11.43 11.51
N TYR A 22 3.93 -10.34 11.66
CA TYR A 22 4.01 -9.23 10.72
C TYR A 22 5.40 -8.57 10.71
N ASN A 23 5.67 -7.80 9.65
CA ASN A 23 6.77 -6.85 9.57
C ASN A 23 6.33 -5.45 10.00
N ALA A 24 7.04 -4.79 10.90
CA ALA A 24 6.74 -3.43 11.33
C ALA A 24 7.39 -2.37 10.42
N ILE A 25 7.05 -2.37 9.13
CA ILE A 25 7.51 -1.38 8.12
C ILE A 25 6.33 -0.87 7.28
N ASP A 26 6.60 0.06 6.36
CA ASP A 26 5.63 0.59 5.37
C ASP A 26 4.40 1.26 5.98
N SER A 27 4.62 2.22 6.89
CA SER A 27 3.53 2.86 7.62
C SER A 27 2.71 3.84 6.76
N ASN A 28 1.39 3.79 6.95
CA ASN A 28 0.44 4.75 6.41
C ASN A 28 -0.59 5.13 7.48
N ILE A 29 -0.71 6.42 7.79
CA ILE A 29 -1.68 6.94 8.78
C ILE A 29 -2.96 7.36 8.07
N VAL A 30 -4.10 6.92 8.59
CA VAL A 30 -5.44 7.33 8.16
C VAL A 30 -6.23 7.91 9.33
N LYS A 31 -6.90 9.05 9.09
CA LYS A 31 -7.83 9.66 10.04
C LYS A 31 -9.24 9.14 9.81
N VAL A 32 -9.93 8.72 10.87
CA VAL A 32 -11.27 8.12 10.85
C VAL A 32 -12.11 8.82 11.92
N GLY A 33 -12.91 9.81 11.53
CA GLY A 33 -13.59 10.69 12.48
C GLY A 33 -12.58 11.44 13.35
N SER A 34 -12.63 11.24 14.66
CA SER A 34 -11.66 11.78 15.64
C SER A 34 -10.46 10.85 15.88
N ASP A 35 -10.51 9.61 15.39
CA ASP A 35 -9.49 8.60 15.63
C ASP A 35 -8.45 8.55 14.50
N PHE A 36 -7.31 7.93 14.80
CA PHE A 36 -6.26 7.66 13.83
C PHE A 36 -5.88 6.19 13.87
N TYR A 37 -5.59 5.64 12.69
CA TYR A 37 -5.11 4.29 12.52
C TYR A 37 -3.83 4.29 11.69
N MET A 38 -2.90 3.40 12.01
CA MET A 38 -1.71 3.13 11.22
C MET A 38 -1.88 1.78 10.54
N ASN A 39 -1.84 1.78 9.21
CA ASN A 39 -1.63 0.59 8.39
C ASN A 39 -0.13 0.37 8.22
N PHE A 40 0.31 -0.87 8.24
CA PHE A 40 1.72 -1.25 8.09
C PHE A 40 1.81 -2.72 7.71
N GLY A 41 2.96 -3.18 7.25
CA GLY A 41 3.16 -4.59 6.93
C GLY A 41 3.83 -4.83 5.59
N SER A 42 4.60 -5.91 5.55
CA SER A 42 5.30 -6.39 4.36
C SER A 42 5.60 -7.87 4.56
N PHE A 43 5.06 -8.73 3.70
CA PHE A 43 5.16 -10.18 3.79
C PHE A 43 4.65 -10.79 5.12
N TRP A 44 4.93 -12.07 5.37
CA TRP A 44 4.42 -12.84 6.53
C TRP A 44 2.88 -12.87 6.56
N GLY A 45 2.28 -12.17 7.52
CA GLY A 45 0.83 -11.94 7.56
C GLY A 45 0.39 -10.71 6.76
N ASP A 46 1.25 -10.16 5.90
CA ASP A 46 1.01 -8.99 5.07
C ASP A 46 0.58 -7.75 5.88
N ILE A 47 -0.61 -7.21 5.63
CA ILE A 47 -1.01 -5.87 6.08
C ILE A 47 -1.80 -5.92 7.37
N TYR A 48 -1.30 -5.19 8.37
CA TYR A 48 -1.89 -5.00 9.67
C TYR A 48 -2.30 -3.55 9.89
N GLN A 49 -3.27 -3.36 10.78
CA GLN A 49 -3.70 -2.05 11.24
C GLN A 49 -3.66 -2.00 12.76
N VAL A 50 -3.32 -0.83 13.29
CA VAL A 50 -3.41 -0.55 14.73
C VAL A 50 -3.98 0.84 14.97
N LYS A 51 -4.76 1.01 16.05
CA LYS A 51 -5.21 2.33 16.49
C LYS A 51 -4.06 3.12 17.09
N MET A 52 -3.98 4.40 16.74
CA MET A 52 -2.99 5.34 17.25
C MET A 52 -3.59 6.26 18.32
N GLN A 53 -2.74 6.71 19.25
CA GLN A 53 -3.08 7.83 20.12
C GLN A 53 -3.31 9.09 19.29
N SER A 54 -4.06 10.05 19.83
CA SER A 54 -4.32 11.34 19.16
C SER A 54 -3.05 12.14 18.86
N SER A 55 -1.97 11.92 19.61
CA SER A 55 -0.64 12.50 19.37
C SER A 55 0.07 11.92 18.15
N LEU A 56 -0.39 10.78 17.62
CA LEU A 56 0.26 9.96 16.58
C LEU A 56 1.63 9.38 16.97
N LEU A 57 2.11 9.63 18.18
CA LEU A 57 3.45 9.20 18.61
C LEU A 57 3.50 7.76 19.11
N LYS A 58 2.37 7.20 19.55
CA LYS A 58 2.27 5.83 20.09
C LYS A 58 1.00 5.14 19.61
N ASN A 59 1.04 3.82 19.44
CA ASN A 59 -0.15 3.00 19.29
C ASN A 59 -0.94 2.92 20.62
N SER A 60 -2.24 2.65 20.53
CA SER A 60 -3.14 2.58 21.69
C SER A 60 -3.94 1.27 21.73
N GLY A 61 -3.52 0.24 21.00
CA GLY A 61 -4.22 -1.04 20.93
C GLY A 61 -3.39 -2.12 20.25
N SER A 62 -3.99 -3.31 20.12
CA SER A 62 -3.39 -4.46 19.43
C SER A 62 -3.52 -4.33 17.91
N SER A 63 -2.47 -4.73 17.21
CA SER A 63 -2.50 -4.82 15.75
C SER A 63 -3.34 -6.01 15.28
N TYR A 64 -4.08 -5.83 14.19
CA TYR A 64 -4.86 -6.90 13.54
C TYR A 64 -4.69 -6.86 12.02
N GLN A 65 -4.75 -8.03 11.40
CA GLN A 65 -4.60 -8.17 9.94
C GLN A 65 -5.83 -7.63 9.21
N ILE A 66 -5.61 -6.82 8.17
CA ILE A 66 -6.67 -6.23 7.33
C ILE A 66 -6.58 -6.67 5.86
N ALA A 67 -5.43 -7.19 5.42
CA ALA A 67 -5.28 -7.84 4.12
C ALA A 67 -4.20 -8.93 4.17
N TRP A 68 -4.37 -9.94 3.33
CA TRP A 68 -3.45 -11.07 3.16
C TRP A 68 -3.60 -11.71 1.79
N THR A 69 -2.50 -12.18 1.23
CA THR A 69 -2.50 -12.92 -0.02
C THR A 69 -1.69 -14.20 0.03
N SER A 70 -2.17 -15.23 -0.66
CA SER A 70 -1.37 -16.42 -0.97
C SER A 70 -0.36 -16.18 -2.10
N PHE A 71 -0.50 -15.07 -2.83
CA PHE A 71 0.39 -14.74 -3.95
C PHE A 71 1.83 -14.57 -3.46
N GLY A 72 2.78 -15.20 -4.17
CA GLY A 72 4.21 -15.10 -3.83
C GLY A 72 4.53 -15.55 -2.40
N ASN A 73 3.71 -16.41 -1.79
CA ASN A 73 3.80 -16.81 -0.38
C ASN A 73 3.65 -15.63 0.60
N GLY A 74 2.60 -14.83 0.43
CA GLY A 74 2.41 -13.60 1.21
C GLY A 74 3.40 -12.54 0.76
N ALA A 75 3.40 -12.21 -0.52
CA ALA A 75 4.21 -11.13 -1.07
C ALA A 75 3.34 -9.88 -1.25
N MET A 76 2.80 -9.33 -0.16
CA MET A 76 2.07 -8.06 -0.14
C MET A 76 2.68 -7.09 0.86
N GLU A 77 2.80 -5.82 0.47
CA GLU A 77 3.41 -4.74 1.26
C GLU A 77 2.93 -3.35 0.81
N GLY A 78 3.54 -2.29 1.32
CA GLY A 78 3.36 -0.93 0.81
C GLY A 78 1.92 -0.45 0.84
N SER A 79 1.21 -0.66 1.96
CA SER A 79 -0.21 -0.33 2.07
C SER A 79 -0.47 1.18 2.13
N PHE A 80 -1.50 1.64 1.44
CA PHE A 80 -1.96 3.02 1.52
C PHE A 80 -3.50 3.08 1.55
N MET A 81 -4.06 3.67 2.59
CA MET A 81 -5.51 3.83 2.72
C MET A 81 -5.96 5.24 2.33
N TYR A 82 -6.93 5.30 1.42
CA TYR A 82 -7.48 6.54 0.89
C TYR A 82 -9.01 6.54 1.03
N TYR A 83 -9.58 7.59 1.61
CA TYR A 83 -11.03 7.72 1.77
C TYR A 83 -11.63 8.53 0.63
N ARG A 84 -12.66 7.99 -0.03
CA ARG A 84 -13.42 8.69 -1.07
C ARG A 84 -14.85 8.21 -1.15
N SER A 85 -15.80 9.16 -1.17
CA SER A 85 -17.21 8.91 -1.46
C SER A 85 -17.82 7.76 -0.65
N GLY A 86 -17.59 7.74 0.66
CA GLY A 86 -18.17 6.73 1.56
C GLY A 86 -17.39 5.41 1.66
N TYR A 87 -16.27 5.26 0.95
CA TYR A 87 -15.43 4.07 0.98
C TYR A 87 -13.99 4.42 1.38
N TYR A 88 -13.38 3.49 2.12
CA TYR A 88 -11.94 3.40 2.33
C TYR A 88 -11.38 2.44 1.29
N TYR A 89 -10.43 2.92 0.48
CA TYR A 89 -9.70 2.13 -0.51
C TYR A 89 -8.34 1.78 0.08
N LEU A 90 -8.07 0.49 0.24
CA LEU A 90 -6.79 -0.04 0.69
C LEU A 90 -5.98 -0.46 -0.54
N PHE A 91 -5.06 0.39 -0.95
CA PHE A 91 -4.06 0.08 -1.97
C PHE A 91 -2.95 -0.76 -1.34
N THR A 92 -2.46 -1.77 -2.06
CA THR A 92 -1.37 -2.66 -1.64
C THR A 92 -0.51 -2.99 -2.84
N SER A 93 0.76 -3.31 -2.60
CA SER A 93 1.71 -3.71 -3.64
C SER A 93 2.05 -5.18 -3.49
N TRP A 94 2.01 -5.92 -4.59
CA TRP A 94 2.12 -7.38 -4.61
C TRP A 94 3.34 -7.81 -5.42
N GLY A 95 4.07 -8.82 -4.96
CA GLY A 95 5.27 -9.35 -5.61
C GLY A 95 6.57 -8.79 -5.06
N ASN A 96 7.68 -9.11 -5.72
CA ASN A 96 9.00 -8.67 -5.29
C ASN A 96 9.35 -7.33 -5.94
N CYS A 97 9.47 -6.26 -5.14
CA CYS A 97 9.91 -4.93 -5.63
C CYS A 97 11.35 -4.93 -6.15
N CYS A 98 12.19 -5.73 -5.50
CA CYS A 98 13.60 -5.37 -5.35
C CYS A 98 14.57 -6.49 -5.77
N GLN A 99 14.05 -7.70 -5.99
CA GLN A 99 14.78 -8.83 -6.57
C GLN A 99 14.22 -9.12 -7.96
N LEU A 100 14.55 -8.24 -8.90
CA LEU A 100 14.06 -8.29 -10.29
C LEU A 100 15.06 -8.95 -11.25
N VAL A 101 16.13 -9.55 -10.71
CA VAL A 101 17.15 -10.29 -11.46
C VAL A 101 17.37 -11.65 -10.79
N PRO A 102 17.08 -12.79 -11.49
CA PRO A 102 16.44 -12.85 -12.80
C PRO A 102 15.04 -12.23 -12.77
N ARG A 103 14.52 -11.83 -13.93
CA ARG A 103 13.17 -11.25 -14.03
C ARG A 103 12.14 -12.25 -13.48
N PRO A 104 11.21 -11.81 -12.61
CA PRO A 104 10.04 -12.61 -12.27
C PRO A 104 9.27 -12.99 -13.53
N ALA A 105 8.47 -14.06 -13.43
CA ALA A 105 7.58 -14.45 -14.52
C ALA A 105 6.62 -13.30 -14.86
N ALA A 106 6.31 -13.15 -16.14
CA ALA A 106 5.38 -12.12 -16.60
C ALA A 106 4.04 -12.22 -15.86
N GLY A 107 3.59 -11.10 -15.31
CA GLY A 107 2.37 -11.00 -14.50
C GLY A 107 2.58 -11.33 -13.02
N THR A 108 3.80 -11.68 -12.60
CA THR A 108 4.12 -11.90 -11.18
C THR A 108 5.09 -10.87 -10.59
N GLU A 109 5.53 -9.92 -11.42
CA GLU A 109 6.31 -8.78 -10.97
C GLU A 109 5.56 -7.90 -9.98
N TYR A 110 6.27 -6.95 -9.39
CA TYR A 110 5.66 -5.97 -8.50
C TYR A 110 4.52 -5.21 -9.19
N HIS A 111 3.36 -5.13 -8.54
CA HIS A 111 2.18 -4.46 -9.10
C HIS A 111 1.27 -3.96 -7.98
N MET A 112 0.41 -2.99 -8.27
CA MET A 112 -0.53 -2.43 -7.30
C MET A 112 -1.92 -3.03 -7.46
N ARG A 113 -2.54 -3.34 -6.32
CA ARG A 113 -3.93 -3.78 -6.20
C ARG A 113 -4.68 -2.94 -5.20
N VAL A 114 -6.01 -3.01 -5.26
CA VAL A 114 -6.91 -2.28 -4.36
C VAL A 114 -8.07 -3.15 -3.89
N CYS A 115 -8.47 -2.88 -2.66
CA CYS A 115 -9.72 -3.31 -2.06
C CYS A 115 -10.47 -2.10 -1.49
N ARG A 116 -11.76 -2.22 -1.24
CA ARG A 116 -12.51 -1.18 -0.53
C ARG A 116 -13.45 -1.73 0.54
N SER A 117 -13.74 -0.89 1.51
CA SER A 117 -14.74 -1.13 2.57
C SER A 117 -15.45 0.18 2.92
N THR A 118 -16.67 0.10 3.44
CA THR A 118 -17.33 1.27 4.08
C THR A 118 -16.81 1.53 5.49
N SER A 119 -16.05 0.59 6.06
CA SER A 119 -15.34 0.74 7.34
C SER A 119 -13.83 0.78 7.13
N ALA A 120 -13.14 1.71 7.80
CA ALA A 120 -11.69 1.79 7.76
C ALA A 120 -10.97 0.59 8.40
N THR A 121 -11.68 -0.18 9.24
CA THR A 121 -11.09 -1.17 10.14
C THR A 121 -11.25 -2.61 9.69
N GLY A 122 -11.90 -2.86 8.54
CA GLY A 122 -12.05 -4.21 8.00
C GLY A 122 -13.18 -4.33 7.01
N GLY A 123 -13.45 -5.56 6.55
CA GLY A 123 -14.47 -5.82 5.53
C GLY A 123 -14.04 -5.38 4.13
N PHE A 124 -12.73 -5.25 3.89
CA PHE A 124 -12.19 -4.91 2.58
C PHE A 124 -12.43 -6.06 1.61
N VAL A 125 -13.08 -5.73 0.49
CA VAL A 125 -13.31 -6.64 -0.63
C VAL A 125 -12.80 -6.02 -1.90
N ASP A 126 -12.51 -6.85 -2.90
CA ASP A 126 -12.20 -6.38 -4.25
C ASP A 126 -13.47 -6.16 -5.10
N LYS A 127 -13.30 -5.75 -6.36
CA LYS A 127 -14.40 -5.47 -7.31
C LYS A 127 -15.29 -6.69 -7.58
N SER A 128 -14.75 -7.89 -7.45
CA SER A 128 -15.46 -9.17 -7.54
C SER A 128 -16.09 -9.63 -6.22
N GLY A 129 -15.89 -8.88 -5.13
CA GLY A 129 -16.42 -9.21 -3.80
C GLY A 129 -15.57 -10.20 -3.00
N VAL A 130 -14.33 -10.49 -3.44
CA VAL A 130 -13.44 -11.39 -2.70
C VAL A 130 -12.83 -10.65 -1.52
N ASP A 131 -12.89 -11.27 -0.34
CA ASP A 131 -12.28 -10.76 0.90
C ASP A 131 -10.77 -10.58 0.73
N CYS A 132 -10.26 -9.42 1.09
CA CYS A 132 -8.85 -9.09 0.94
C CYS A 132 -7.95 -9.73 1.99
N LYS A 133 -8.52 -10.43 2.97
CA LYS A 133 -7.80 -11.40 3.81
C LYS A 133 -7.72 -12.80 3.17
N LYS A 134 -8.32 -12.99 1.99
CA LYS A 134 -8.38 -14.25 1.24
C LYS A 134 -7.93 -14.04 -0.20
N SER A 135 -6.85 -13.28 -0.39
CA SER A 135 -6.27 -12.97 -1.71
C SER A 135 -7.18 -12.16 -2.64
N GLY A 136 -8.18 -11.45 -2.09
CA GLY A 136 -8.91 -10.41 -2.83
C GLY A 136 -8.00 -9.23 -3.17
N GLY A 137 -8.17 -8.67 -4.37
CA GLY A 137 -7.48 -7.45 -4.79
C GLY A 137 -7.66 -7.18 -6.28
N THR A 138 -8.27 -6.05 -6.62
CA THR A 138 -8.42 -5.60 -8.01
C THR A 138 -7.13 -4.95 -8.47
N ILE A 139 -6.56 -5.39 -9.59
CA ILE A 139 -5.37 -4.77 -10.18
C ILE A 139 -5.68 -3.32 -10.54
N VAL A 140 -4.81 -2.41 -10.11
CA VAL A 140 -4.86 -0.97 -10.45
C VAL A 140 -3.74 -0.64 -11.43
N LEU A 141 -2.53 -1.12 -11.17
CA LEU A 141 -1.37 -0.79 -11.97
C LEU A 141 -0.43 -2.00 -12.02
N ALA A 142 -0.07 -2.44 -13.22
CA ALA A 142 0.86 -3.54 -13.46
C ALA A 142 1.93 -3.09 -14.49
N SER A 143 2.94 -3.93 -14.71
CA SER A 143 3.95 -3.69 -15.74
C SER A 143 3.31 -3.48 -17.12
N HIS A 144 3.71 -2.42 -17.82
CA HIS A 144 3.29 -2.09 -19.18
C HIS A 144 4.36 -1.21 -19.84
N ASP A 145 4.53 -1.31 -21.15
CA ASP A 145 5.52 -0.54 -21.90
C ASP A 145 6.91 -0.53 -21.23
N TYR A 146 7.42 0.67 -20.89
CA TYR A 146 8.68 0.84 -20.17
C TYR A 146 8.52 0.90 -18.65
N VAL A 147 7.29 0.88 -18.13
CA VAL A 147 6.99 0.87 -16.70
C VAL A 147 7.01 -0.58 -16.22
N TYR A 148 8.10 -0.99 -15.59
CA TYR A 148 8.27 -2.34 -15.06
C TYR A 148 8.15 -2.37 -13.55
N ALA A 149 7.45 -3.38 -13.01
CA ALA A 149 7.32 -3.63 -11.58
C ALA A 149 6.86 -2.41 -10.75
N PRO A 150 5.77 -1.71 -11.11
CA PRO A 150 5.34 -0.51 -10.38
C PRO A 150 4.72 -0.84 -9.01
N GLY A 151 5.02 -0.04 -7.99
CA GLY A 151 4.36 -0.18 -6.69
C GLY A 151 4.86 0.77 -5.60
N HIS A 152 4.59 0.38 -4.35
CA HIS A 152 4.81 1.18 -3.13
C HIS A 152 4.30 2.61 -3.30
N GLY A 153 3.05 2.71 -3.75
CA GLY A 153 2.43 3.97 -4.11
C GLY A 153 1.47 4.51 -3.05
N GLY A 154 1.09 5.77 -3.21
CA GLY A 154 0.05 6.40 -2.41
C GLY A 154 -0.88 7.26 -3.27
N VAL A 155 -1.92 7.79 -2.62
CA VAL A 155 -2.92 8.64 -3.28
C VAL A 155 -2.95 10.01 -2.62
N ILE A 156 -2.91 11.05 -3.44
CA ILE A 156 -2.98 12.45 -3.04
C ILE A 156 -4.03 13.15 -3.91
N ASP A 157 -4.86 13.98 -3.29
CA ASP A 157 -5.74 14.89 -4.03
C ASP A 157 -4.98 16.15 -4.43
N VAL A 158 -4.93 16.41 -5.73
CA VAL A 158 -4.24 17.57 -6.31
C VAL A 158 -5.30 18.58 -6.81
N PRO A 159 -5.27 19.85 -6.35
CA PRO A 159 -6.22 20.88 -6.76
C PRO A 159 -6.31 21.01 -8.30
N ASN A 160 -7.53 21.07 -8.83
CA ASN A 160 -7.83 21.16 -10.27
C ASN A 160 -7.37 19.97 -11.14
N VAL A 161 -6.83 18.90 -10.54
CA VAL A 161 -6.40 17.68 -11.25
C VAL A 161 -7.25 16.48 -10.84
N GLY A 162 -7.46 16.30 -9.53
CA GLY A 162 -8.17 15.15 -8.97
C GLY A 162 -7.26 14.27 -8.12
N SER A 163 -7.70 13.04 -7.84
CA SER A 163 -6.91 12.06 -7.08
C SER A 163 -5.80 11.50 -7.96
N VAL A 164 -4.56 11.61 -7.50
CA VAL A 164 -3.35 11.15 -8.21
C VAL A 164 -2.76 9.96 -7.48
N LEU A 165 -2.56 8.86 -8.20
CA LEU A 165 -1.75 7.73 -7.75
C LEU A 165 -0.29 8.06 -8.07
N TYR A 166 0.58 8.09 -7.06
CA TYR A 166 2.03 8.16 -7.24
C TYR A 166 2.66 6.84 -6.82
N TYR A 167 3.77 6.44 -7.46
CA TYR A 167 4.42 5.16 -7.26
C TYR A 167 5.87 5.21 -7.73
N HIS A 168 6.65 4.20 -7.37
CA HIS A 168 7.93 3.95 -8.03
C HIS A 168 7.79 2.84 -9.08
N TYR A 169 8.66 2.86 -10.09
CA TYR A 169 8.76 1.79 -11.08
C TYR A 169 10.18 1.67 -11.60
N VAL A 170 10.53 0.52 -12.18
CA VAL A 170 11.80 0.33 -12.88
C VAL A 170 11.62 0.66 -14.36
N ASN A 171 12.47 1.54 -14.90
CA ASN A 171 12.41 1.87 -16.33
C ASN A 171 13.07 0.79 -17.17
N ASN A 172 12.25 -0.04 -17.84
CA ASN A 172 12.71 -1.20 -18.60
C ASN A 172 13.65 -0.85 -19.76
N ASN A 173 13.63 0.39 -20.25
CA ASN A 173 14.54 0.87 -21.28
C ASN A 173 15.97 1.15 -20.75
N GLN A 174 16.13 1.24 -19.42
CA GLN A 174 17.40 1.53 -18.74
C GLN A 174 17.96 0.28 -18.03
N GLY A 175 17.34 -0.89 -18.25
CA GLY A 175 17.67 -2.16 -17.59
C GLY A 175 16.72 -2.51 -16.45
N THR A 176 17.04 -3.57 -15.70
CA THR A 176 16.20 -4.06 -14.58
C THR A 176 16.89 -4.02 -13.23
N ASN A 177 17.96 -3.22 -13.10
CA ASN A 177 18.59 -3.02 -11.81
C ASN A 177 17.76 -2.02 -10.97
N GLN A 178 17.88 -2.11 -9.65
CA GLN A 178 17.19 -1.21 -8.72
C GLN A 178 17.63 0.26 -8.87
N ALA A 179 18.83 0.50 -9.43
CA ALA A 179 19.35 1.84 -9.72
C ALA A 179 18.57 2.56 -10.84
N ALA A 180 17.75 1.84 -11.61
CA ALA A 180 16.85 2.39 -12.62
C ALA A 180 15.41 2.58 -12.09
N THR A 181 15.25 2.88 -10.80
CA THR A 181 13.94 3.19 -10.19
C THR A 181 13.59 4.65 -10.41
N TYR A 182 12.40 4.92 -10.94
CA TYR A 182 11.87 6.24 -11.26
C TYR A 182 10.56 6.51 -10.52
N PHE A 183 10.22 7.79 -10.40
CA PHE A 183 8.94 8.25 -9.91
C PHE A 183 7.91 8.26 -11.06
N GLY A 184 6.75 7.64 -10.84
CA GLY A 184 5.61 7.66 -11.74
C GLY A 184 4.37 8.22 -11.04
N TRP A 185 3.46 8.80 -11.83
CA TRP A 185 2.16 9.22 -11.34
C TRP A 185 1.10 9.16 -12.43
N ASN A 186 -0.15 8.88 -12.06
CA ASN A 186 -1.32 8.90 -12.94
C ASN A 186 -2.52 9.53 -12.24
N VAL A 187 -3.36 10.24 -12.98
CA VAL A 187 -4.67 10.68 -12.47
C VAL A 187 -5.61 9.47 -12.42
N ILE A 188 -6.25 9.25 -11.27
CA ILE A 188 -7.14 8.10 -11.05
C ILE A 188 -8.53 8.39 -11.66
N GLY A 189 -8.97 7.51 -12.56
CA GLY A 189 -10.36 7.41 -12.98
C GLY A 189 -11.20 6.63 -11.97
N TRP A 190 -12.47 7.03 -11.76
CA TRP A 190 -13.35 6.45 -10.73
C TRP A 190 -14.63 5.82 -11.29
N SER A 191 -14.53 5.16 -12.45
CA SER A 191 -15.70 4.56 -13.11
C SER A 191 -16.29 3.41 -12.28
N GLY A 192 -17.60 3.44 -12.06
CA GLY A 192 -18.29 2.45 -11.21
C GLY A 192 -17.84 2.45 -9.74
N GLY A 193 -17.18 3.53 -9.29
CA GLY A 193 -16.66 3.65 -7.92
C GLY A 193 -15.39 2.84 -7.66
N TRP A 194 -14.66 2.39 -8.69
CA TRP A 194 -13.38 1.71 -8.55
C TRP A 194 -12.28 2.52 -9.24
N PRO A 195 -11.05 2.55 -8.68
CA PRO A 195 -9.95 3.28 -9.28
C PRO A 195 -9.43 2.53 -10.52
N SER A 196 -9.01 3.30 -11.53
CA SER A 196 -8.28 2.83 -12.70
C SER A 196 -7.25 3.89 -13.10
N VAL A 197 -6.10 3.45 -13.62
CA VAL A 197 -5.07 4.32 -14.22
C VAL A 197 -4.68 3.81 -15.58
#